data_AF-A0A9D2S4Q2-F1
#
_entry.id   AF-A0A9D2S4Q2-F1
#
_cell.length_a   1.000
_cell.length_b   1.000
_cell.length_c   1.000
_cell.angle_alpha   90.00
_cell.angle_beta   90.00
_cell.angle_gamma   90.00
#
_symmetry.space_group_name_H-M   'P 1'
#
loop_
_entity.id
_entity.type
_entity.pdbx_description
1 polymer ?
#
loop_
_entity_poly.entity_id
_entity_poly.type
_entity_poly.pdbx_seq_one_letter_code
_entity_poly.pdbx_strand_id
1 'polypeptide(L)'
;MPKPRKMLGKADSPTCLAVMQLIETQSRTTLARWAIAYAEQTCLPLYEDAHPGEDALRSLAAACAAGPDAKAIKPQLRELAALARAETDPVAQAAAKAIATACAVWQTPTNALGFLFYAAAAIVYAREGTGYPPAYYDTPAEAAWQAALASLQAAALPNEPNPVKVNWNC
;
A
#
# COMPACT_ATOMS: atom_id res chain seq x y z
N MET A 1 -25.23 -10.41 -0.72
CA MET A 1 -23.84 -10.81 -0.41
C MET A 1 -23.25 -9.80 0.57
N PRO A 2 -22.38 -10.22 1.50
CA PRO A 2 -21.75 -9.29 2.45
C PRO A 2 -20.88 -8.28 1.71
N LYS A 3 -20.86 -7.03 2.19
CA LYS A 3 -20.02 -5.98 1.62
C LYS A 3 -18.54 -6.28 1.93
N PRO A 4 -17.63 -6.27 0.93
CA PRO A 4 -16.22 -6.54 1.18
C PRO A 4 -15.62 -5.51 2.14
N ARG A 5 -14.71 -5.96 3.01
CA ARG A 5 -13.95 -5.07 3.89
C ARG A 5 -13.04 -4.19 3.05
N LYS A 6 -12.89 -2.92 3.42
CA LYS A 6 -12.00 -1.97 2.70
C LYS A 6 -10.51 -2.31 2.84
N MET A 7 -10.16 -3.05 3.88
CA MET A 7 -8.79 -3.35 4.30
C MET A 7 -8.74 -4.79 4.81
N LEU A 8 -7.63 -5.48 4.54
CA LEU A 8 -7.36 -6.82 5.06
C LEU A 8 -6.02 -6.85 5.80
N GLY A 9 -5.96 -7.66 6.85
CA GLY A 9 -4.84 -7.72 7.79
C GLY A 9 -5.29 -7.51 9.22
N LYS A 10 -4.43 -7.88 10.17
CA LYS A 10 -4.64 -7.73 11.61
C LYS A 10 -3.47 -6.94 12.18
N ALA A 11 -3.78 -5.82 12.86
CA ALA A 11 -2.75 -4.92 13.39
C ALA A 11 -1.89 -5.57 14.49
N ASP A 12 -2.44 -6.58 15.16
CA ASP A 12 -1.81 -7.37 16.22
C ASP A 12 -1.17 -8.69 15.71
N SER A 13 -1.16 -8.93 14.39
CA SER A 13 -0.50 -10.14 13.88
C SER A 13 1.02 -10.06 14.04
N PRO A 14 1.72 -11.19 14.27
CA PRO A 14 3.18 -11.20 14.36
C PRO A 14 3.86 -10.57 13.14
N THR A 15 3.31 -10.79 11.93
CA THR A 15 3.84 -10.21 10.69
C THR A 15 3.64 -8.70 10.64
N CYS A 16 2.47 -8.19 11.07
CA CYS A 16 2.24 -6.75 11.15
C CYS A 16 3.22 -6.08 12.13
N LEU A 17 3.41 -6.68 13.31
CA LEU A 17 4.38 -6.18 14.31
C LEU A 17 5.82 -6.20 13.78
N ALA A 18 6.21 -7.25 13.05
CA ALA A 18 7.53 -7.32 12.43
C ALA A 18 7.73 -6.24 11.34
N VAL A 19 6.69 -5.95 10.55
CA VAL A 19 6.72 -4.83 9.59
C VAL A 19 6.87 -3.50 10.32
N MET A 20 6.11 -3.27 11.40
CA MET A 20 6.18 -2.05 12.20
C MET A 20 7.60 -1.82 12.76
N GLN A 21 8.20 -2.86 13.35
CA GLN A 21 9.58 -2.82 13.85
C GLN A 21 10.58 -2.50 12.75
N LEU A 22 10.42 -3.11 11.57
CA LEU A 22 11.32 -2.84 10.45
C LEU A 22 11.15 -1.39 9.96
N ILE A 23 9.92 -0.89 9.81
CA ILE A 23 9.64 0.50 9.43
C ILE A 23 10.35 1.50 10.34
N GLU A 24 10.36 1.27 11.65
CA GLU A 24 11.02 2.14 12.64
C GLU A 24 12.53 2.28 12.43
N THR A 25 13.16 1.37 11.70
CA THR A 25 14.60 1.41 11.41
C THR A 25 14.95 2.11 10.09
N GLN A 26 13.95 2.46 9.28
CA GLN A 26 14.15 2.95 7.92
C GLN A 26 13.83 4.44 7.82
N SER A 27 14.51 5.15 6.92
CA SER A 27 14.21 6.55 6.62
C SER A 27 12.96 6.68 5.79
N ARG A 28 12.39 7.88 5.82
CA ARG A 28 11.25 8.26 4.98
C ARG A 28 11.51 8.01 3.50
N THR A 29 12.73 8.27 3.03
CA THR A 29 13.11 8.09 1.62
C THR A 29 13.08 6.62 1.22
N THR A 30 13.68 5.75 2.03
CA THR A 30 13.66 4.30 1.79
C THR A 30 12.24 3.77 1.81
N LEU A 31 11.46 4.13 2.82
CA LEU A 31 10.07 3.70 2.95
C LEU A 31 9.19 4.18 1.80
N ALA A 32 9.31 5.44 1.38
CA ALA A 32 8.50 5.98 0.29
C ALA A 32 8.82 5.29 -1.04
N ARG A 33 10.11 5.11 -1.35
CA ARG A 33 10.54 4.42 -2.56
C ARG A 33 10.10 2.96 -2.58
N TRP A 34 10.30 2.25 -1.47
CA TRP A 34 9.87 0.86 -1.33
C TRP A 34 8.34 0.74 -1.47
N ALA A 35 7.57 1.57 -0.76
CA ALA A 35 6.11 1.48 -0.77
C ALA A 35 5.55 1.73 -2.17
N ILE A 36 6.06 2.74 -2.88
CA ILE A 36 5.63 3.05 -4.25
C ILE A 36 6.00 1.89 -5.18
N ALA A 37 7.25 1.42 -5.16
CA ALA A 37 7.69 0.31 -6.00
C ALA A 37 6.90 -0.98 -5.74
N TYR A 38 6.61 -1.30 -4.48
CA TYR A 38 5.81 -2.46 -4.12
C TYR A 38 4.36 -2.31 -4.61
N ALA A 39 3.75 -1.14 -4.44
CA ALA A 39 2.40 -0.88 -4.92
C ALA A 39 2.31 -0.87 -6.46
N GLU A 40 3.33 -0.35 -7.16
CA GLU A 40 3.42 -0.42 -8.63
C GLU A 40 3.57 -1.86 -9.11
N GLN A 41 4.32 -2.70 -8.41
CA GLN A 41 4.50 -4.10 -8.80
C GLN A 41 3.24 -4.95 -8.54
N THR A 42 2.52 -4.68 -7.45
CA THR A 42 1.47 -5.57 -6.94
C THR A 42 0.05 -5.06 -7.16
N CYS A 43 -0.17 -3.75 -7.15
CA CYS A 43 -1.49 -3.14 -7.21
C CYS A 43 -1.77 -2.48 -8.57
N LEU A 44 -0.77 -1.87 -9.21
CA LEU A 44 -1.00 -1.17 -10.48
C LEU A 44 -1.54 -2.10 -11.58
N PRO A 45 -1.03 -3.33 -11.78
CA PRO A 45 -1.60 -4.25 -12.77
C PRO A 45 -3.07 -4.59 -12.47
N LEU A 46 -3.46 -4.64 -11.20
CA LEU A 46 -4.84 -4.94 -10.79
C LEU A 46 -5.79 -3.78 -11.11
N TYR A 47 -5.31 -2.54 -11.01
CA TYR A 47 -6.10 -1.38 -11.41
C TYR A 47 -6.23 -1.31 -12.94
N GLU A 48 -5.14 -1.56 -13.67
CA GLU A 48 -5.12 -1.47 -15.14
C GLU A 48 -5.94 -2.58 -15.82
N ASP A 49 -6.08 -3.75 -15.20
CA ASP A 49 -6.97 -4.80 -15.69
C ASP A 49 -8.45 -4.33 -15.72
N ALA A 50 -8.85 -3.51 -14.74
CA ALA A 50 -10.18 -2.91 -14.71
C ALA A 50 -10.31 -1.67 -15.63
N HIS A 51 -9.19 -1.01 -15.95
CA HIS A 51 -9.14 0.24 -16.73
C HIS A 51 -8.14 0.16 -17.90
N PRO A 52 -8.38 -0.72 -18.89
CA PRO A 52 -7.47 -0.91 -19.99
C PRO A 52 -7.31 0.39 -20.80
N GLY A 53 -6.06 0.86 -20.93
CA GLY A 53 -5.71 2.07 -21.68
C GLY A 53 -5.77 3.38 -20.90
N GLU A 54 -6.08 3.35 -19.59
CA GLU A 54 -5.99 4.53 -18.74
C GLU A 54 -4.60 4.66 -18.07
N ASP A 55 -3.83 5.67 -18.46
CA ASP A 55 -2.48 5.90 -17.93
C ASP A 55 -2.41 6.85 -16.73
N ALA A 56 -3.55 7.42 -16.31
CA ALA A 56 -3.57 8.48 -15.30
C ALA A 56 -2.96 8.02 -13.97
N LEU A 57 -3.38 6.86 -13.46
CA LEU A 57 -2.92 6.36 -12.17
C LEU A 57 -1.43 5.98 -12.20
N ARG A 58 -0.99 5.32 -13.27
CA ARG A 58 0.42 5.01 -13.54
C ARG A 58 1.28 6.27 -13.58
N SER A 59 0.85 7.28 -14.33
CA SER A 59 1.60 8.54 -14.51
C SER A 59 1.74 9.30 -13.19
N LEU A 60 0.69 9.33 -12.38
CA LEU A 60 0.70 9.95 -11.06
C LEU A 60 1.61 9.20 -10.08
N ALA A 61 1.57 7.86 -10.07
CA ALA A 61 2.46 7.04 -9.25
C ALA A 61 3.93 7.25 -9.63
N ALA A 62 4.26 7.24 -10.93
CA ALA A 62 5.59 7.50 -11.43
C ALA A 62 6.10 8.90 -11.05
N ALA A 63 5.23 9.91 -11.12
CA ALA A 63 5.57 11.27 -10.66
C ALA A 63 5.88 11.32 -9.15
N CYS A 64 5.17 10.55 -8.33
CA CYS A 64 5.48 10.40 -6.90
C CYS A 64 6.77 9.62 -6.65
N ALA A 65 7.09 8.61 -7.47
CA ALA A 65 8.35 7.86 -7.38
C ALA A 65 9.56 8.76 -7.70
N ALA A 66 9.43 9.64 -8.70
CA ALA A 66 10.46 10.58 -9.11
C ALA A 66 10.63 11.78 -8.15
N GLY A 67 9.60 12.12 -7.37
CA GLY A 67 9.56 13.33 -6.54
C GLY A 67 9.93 13.09 -5.08
N PRO A 68 11.13 13.50 -4.61
CA PRO A 68 11.54 13.33 -3.21
C PRO A 68 10.93 14.36 -2.25
N ASP A 69 10.21 15.35 -2.77
CA ASP A 69 9.60 16.44 -1.97
C ASP A 69 8.10 16.23 -1.76
N ALA A 70 7.75 16.04 -0.50
CA ALA A 70 6.38 15.97 0.03
C ALA A 70 5.47 17.12 -0.43
N LYS A 71 6.02 18.34 -0.64
CA LYS A 71 5.25 19.49 -1.14
C LYS A 71 4.97 19.40 -2.63
N ALA A 72 5.95 18.94 -3.42
CA ALA A 72 5.86 18.86 -4.87
C ALA A 72 4.83 17.83 -5.34
N ILE A 73 4.63 16.75 -4.57
CA ILE A 73 3.69 15.67 -4.92
C ILE A 73 2.23 15.92 -4.48
N LYS A 74 1.95 17.03 -3.77
CA LYS A 74 0.64 17.28 -3.17
C LYS A 74 -0.52 17.31 -4.18
N PRO A 75 -0.39 17.91 -5.39
CA PRO A 75 -1.41 17.80 -6.42
C PRO A 75 -1.68 16.34 -6.83
N GLN A 76 -0.63 15.55 -7.04
CA GLN A 76 -0.69 14.16 -7.46
C GLN A 76 -1.40 13.30 -6.41
N LEU A 77 -1.09 13.50 -5.12
CA LEU A 77 -1.78 12.79 -4.04
C LEU A 77 -3.28 13.10 -3.98
N ARG A 78 -3.69 14.33 -4.29
CA ARG A 78 -5.12 14.68 -4.35
C ARG A 78 -5.83 13.97 -5.49
N GLU A 79 -5.19 13.90 -6.65
CA GLU A 79 -5.73 13.23 -7.82
C GLU A 79 -5.80 11.71 -7.64
N LEU A 80 -4.74 11.09 -7.13
CA LEU A 80 -4.73 9.67 -6.73
C LEU A 80 -5.85 9.35 -5.73
N ALA A 81 -6.04 10.21 -4.71
CA ALA A 81 -7.12 10.03 -3.74
C ALA A 81 -8.53 10.21 -4.36
N ALA A 82 -8.67 11.05 -5.38
CA ALA A 82 -9.92 11.25 -6.10
C ALA A 82 -10.26 10.04 -6.97
N LEU A 83 -9.29 9.54 -7.76
CA LEU A 83 -9.43 8.31 -8.55
C LEU A 83 -9.82 7.13 -7.65
N ALA A 84 -9.09 6.93 -6.55
CA ALA A 84 -9.37 5.87 -5.58
C ALA A 84 -10.73 6.01 -4.84
N ARG A 85 -11.35 7.20 -4.87
CA ARG A 85 -12.69 7.42 -4.29
C ARG A 85 -13.80 7.21 -5.32
N ALA A 86 -13.54 7.56 -6.58
CA ALA A 86 -14.49 7.40 -7.68
C ALA A 86 -14.64 5.94 -8.10
N GLU A 87 -13.62 5.13 -7.86
CA GLU A 87 -13.64 3.70 -8.21
C GLU A 87 -14.74 2.92 -7.50
N THR A 88 -15.40 2.01 -8.24
CA THR A 88 -16.51 1.18 -7.76
C THR A 88 -16.20 -0.30 -7.73
N ASP A 89 -15.27 -0.78 -8.55
CA ASP A 89 -14.77 -2.15 -8.46
C ASP A 89 -13.95 -2.32 -7.16
N PRO A 90 -14.26 -3.32 -6.32
CA PRO A 90 -13.56 -3.49 -5.05
C PRO A 90 -12.05 -3.75 -5.17
N VAL A 91 -11.60 -4.43 -6.23
CA VAL A 91 -10.19 -4.75 -6.46
C VAL A 91 -9.46 -3.49 -6.91
N ALA A 92 -9.95 -2.84 -7.96
CA ALA A 92 -9.39 -1.60 -8.48
C ALA A 92 -9.41 -0.49 -7.42
N GLN A 93 -10.48 -0.40 -6.61
CA GLN A 93 -10.58 0.61 -5.55
C GLN A 93 -9.51 0.36 -4.47
N ALA A 94 -9.33 -0.89 -4.04
CA ALA A 94 -8.30 -1.25 -3.08
C ALA A 94 -6.89 -0.98 -3.65
N ALA A 95 -6.65 -1.32 -4.92
CA ALA A 95 -5.39 -1.07 -5.61
C ALA A 95 -5.06 0.43 -5.69
N ALA A 96 -6.02 1.25 -6.13
CA ALA A 96 -5.86 2.71 -6.20
C ALA A 96 -5.62 3.33 -4.82
N LYS A 97 -6.31 2.84 -3.78
CA LYS A 97 -6.06 3.26 -2.38
C LYS A 97 -4.66 2.88 -1.91
N ALA A 98 -4.19 1.68 -2.24
CA ALA A 98 -2.84 1.24 -1.90
C ALA A 98 -1.79 2.16 -2.54
N ILE A 99 -1.92 2.48 -3.83
CA ILE A 99 -0.99 3.35 -4.55
C ILE A 99 -1.03 4.78 -4.00
N ALA A 100 -2.22 5.35 -3.80
CA ALA A 100 -2.37 6.68 -3.20
C ALA A 100 -1.71 6.77 -1.81
N THR A 101 -1.91 5.73 -0.98
CA THR A 101 -1.36 5.66 0.38
C THR A 101 0.16 5.46 0.36
N ALA A 102 0.67 4.62 -0.55
CA ALA A 102 2.11 4.42 -0.76
C ALA A 102 2.81 5.73 -1.17
N CYS A 103 2.23 6.47 -2.12
CA CYS A 103 2.76 7.78 -2.51
C CYS A 103 2.74 8.78 -1.34
N ALA A 104 1.76 8.68 -0.45
CA ALA A 104 1.63 9.57 0.71
C ALA A 104 2.65 9.29 1.84
N VAL A 105 3.51 8.26 1.72
CA VAL A 105 4.61 8.00 2.69
C VAL A 105 5.59 9.16 2.75
N TRP A 106 5.81 9.87 1.63
CA TRP A 106 6.60 11.10 1.59
C TRP A 106 6.10 12.19 2.58
N GLN A 107 4.80 12.23 2.86
CA GLN A 107 4.21 13.16 3.82
C GLN A 107 4.08 12.54 5.22
N THR A 108 3.76 11.26 5.29
CA THR A 108 3.38 10.60 6.54
C THR A 108 3.95 9.18 6.57
N PRO A 109 5.10 8.95 7.23
CA PRO A 109 5.78 7.66 7.22
C PRO A 109 4.94 6.46 7.69
N THR A 110 3.96 6.64 8.59
CA THR A 110 3.04 5.58 9.02
C THR A 110 2.23 4.99 7.86
N ASN A 111 2.08 5.71 6.75
CA ASN A 111 1.44 5.17 5.54
C ASN A 111 2.21 3.99 4.95
N ALA A 112 3.49 3.79 5.30
CA ALA A 112 4.27 2.61 4.91
C ALA A 112 3.72 1.32 5.55
N LEU A 113 2.95 1.43 6.63
CA LEU A 113 2.12 0.34 7.13
C LEU A 113 0.71 0.40 6.52
N GLY A 114 0.11 1.61 6.51
CA GLY A 114 -1.29 1.81 6.10
C GLY A 114 -1.61 1.31 4.69
N PHE A 115 -0.68 1.46 3.74
CA PHE A 115 -0.92 1.02 2.36
C PHE A 115 -1.00 -0.50 2.22
N LEU A 116 -0.33 -1.26 3.10
CA LEU A 116 -0.30 -2.73 3.07
C LEU A 116 -1.68 -3.32 3.33
N PHE A 117 -2.50 -2.68 4.16
CA PHE A 117 -3.88 -3.12 4.40
C PHE A 117 -4.75 -3.04 3.14
N TYR A 118 -4.53 -2.01 2.32
CA TYR A 118 -5.21 -1.86 1.02
C TYR A 118 -4.61 -2.79 -0.03
N ALA A 119 -3.28 -2.95 -0.06
CA ALA A 119 -2.60 -3.86 -0.97
C ALA A 119 -3.03 -5.31 -0.73
N ALA A 120 -3.08 -5.75 0.53
CA ALA A 120 -3.59 -7.06 0.91
C ALA A 120 -5.05 -7.26 0.45
N ALA A 121 -5.90 -6.24 0.60
CA ALA A 121 -7.27 -6.29 0.09
C ALA A 121 -7.31 -6.44 -1.43
N ALA A 122 -6.54 -5.66 -2.18
CA ALA A 122 -6.48 -5.73 -3.63
C ALA A 122 -6.02 -7.10 -4.13
N ILE A 123 -4.87 -7.57 -3.63
CA ILE A 123 -4.25 -8.86 -4.02
C ILE A 123 -5.18 -10.03 -3.70
N VAL A 124 -5.74 -10.06 -2.49
CA VAL A 124 -6.58 -11.18 -2.05
C VAL A 124 -7.92 -11.17 -2.78
N TYR A 125 -8.56 -10.01 -2.97
CA TYR A 125 -9.83 -9.96 -3.69
C TYR A 125 -9.67 -10.24 -5.19
N ALA A 126 -8.56 -9.85 -5.81
CA ALA A 126 -8.27 -10.22 -7.19
C ALA A 126 -8.17 -11.75 -7.36
N ARG A 127 -7.54 -12.43 -6.40
CA ARG A 127 -7.32 -13.88 -6.45
C ARG A 127 -8.52 -14.70 -6.03
N GLU A 128 -9.17 -14.31 -4.93
CA GLU A 128 -10.21 -15.09 -4.27
C GLU A 128 -11.63 -14.61 -4.66
N GLY A 129 -11.77 -13.39 -5.18
CA GLY A 129 -13.07 -12.73 -5.27
C GLY A 129 -13.57 -12.20 -3.91
N THR A 130 -14.72 -11.52 -3.94
CA THR A 130 -15.26 -10.74 -2.80
C THR A 130 -16.45 -11.41 -2.11
N GLY A 131 -16.80 -12.64 -2.51
CA GLY A 131 -18.02 -13.32 -2.08
C GLY A 131 -17.93 -14.12 -0.77
N TYR A 132 -16.77 -14.19 -0.13
CA TYR A 132 -16.55 -15.05 1.04
C TYR A 132 -16.80 -14.33 2.38
N PRO A 133 -17.07 -15.09 3.46
CA PRO A 133 -17.15 -14.52 4.81
C PRO A 133 -15.84 -13.86 5.25
N PRO A 134 -15.87 -12.82 6.12
CA PRO A 134 -14.66 -12.12 6.56
C PRO A 134 -13.53 -13.03 7.07
N ALA A 135 -13.86 -14.08 7.82
CA ALA A 135 -12.89 -15.03 8.39
C ALA A 135 -12.11 -15.81 7.32
N TYR A 136 -12.69 -16.03 6.13
CA TYR A 136 -12.00 -16.68 5.02
C TYR A 136 -10.75 -15.91 4.60
N TYR A 137 -10.84 -14.58 4.62
CA TYR A 137 -9.78 -13.71 4.13
C TYR A 137 -8.59 -13.58 5.07
N ASP A 138 -8.66 -14.07 6.31
CA ASP A 138 -7.58 -13.89 7.28
C ASP A 138 -6.30 -14.64 6.85
N THR A 139 -6.41 -15.89 6.41
CA THR A 139 -5.28 -16.70 5.90
C THR A 139 -4.64 -16.13 4.64
N PRO A 140 -5.39 -15.83 3.55
CA PRO A 140 -4.79 -15.25 2.35
C PRO A 140 -4.25 -13.83 2.58
N ALA A 141 -4.85 -13.05 3.49
CA ALA A 141 -4.30 -11.76 3.89
C ALA A 141 -2.95 -11.92 4.59
N GLU A 142 -2.82 -12.86 5.54
CA GLU A 142 -1.55 -13.13 6.21
C GLU A 142 -0.44 -13.49 5.21
N ALA A 143 -0.74 -14.30 4.18
CA ALA A 143 0.22 -14.61 3.12
C ALA A 143 0.65 -13.35 2.32
N ALA A 144 -0.29 -12.44 2.02
CA ALA A 144 0.04 -11.18 1.36
C ALA A 144 0.91 -10.27 2.25
N TRP A 145 0.67 -10.27 3.57
CA TRP A 145 1.49 -9.54 4.54
C TRP A 145 2.89 -10.12 4.68
N GLN A 146 3.04 -11.45 4.65
CA GLN A 146 4.36 -12.11 4.67
C GLN A 146 5.18 -11.77 3.43
N ALA A 147 4.54 -11.74 2.25
CA ALA A 147 5.20 -11.30 1.01
C ALA A 147 5.64 -9.82 1.09
N ALA A 148 4.81 -8.95 1.67
CA ALA A 148 5.16 -7.55 1.90
C ALA A 148 6.34 -7.38 2.89
N LEU A 149 6.36 -8.15 3.98
CA LEU A 149 7.47 -8.16 4.93
C LEU A 149 8.78 -8.59 4.27
N ALA A 150 8.75 -9.67 3.48
CA ALA A 150 9.92 -10.14 2.74
C ALA A 150 10.44 -9.08 1.74
N SER A 151 9.53 -8.39 1.05
CA SER A 151 9.87 -7.26 0.17
C SER A 151 10.52 -6.11 0.94
N LEU A 152 9.96 -5.72 2.10
CA LEU A 152 10.54 -4.67 2.92
C LEU A 152 11.93 -5.05 3.45
N GLN A 153 12.11 -6.30 3.89
CA GLN A 153 13.41 -6.82 4.33
C GLN A 153 14.46 -6.73 3.24
N ALA A 154 14.09 -7.00 1.98
CA ALA A 154 15.01 -6.89 0.85
C ALA A 154 15.37 -5.43 0.51
N ALA A 155 14.45 -4.49 0.73
CA ALA A 155 14.65 -3.06 0.47
C ALA A 155 15.30 -2.31 1.65
N ALA A 156 15.28 -2.90 2.85
CA ALA A 156 15.77 -2.27 4.06
C ALA A 156 17.29 -2.05 4.02
N LEU A 157 17.73 -0.89 4.47
CA LEU A 157 19.15 -0.56 4.58
C LEU A 157 19.61 -0.72 6.03
N PRO A 158 20.81 -1.29 6.24
CA PRO A 158 21.38 -1.41 7.58
C PRO A 158 21.85 -0.05 8.09
N ASN A 159 21.61 0.22 9.38
CA ASN A 159 22.09 1.41 10.09
C ASN A 159 21.75 2.73 9.37
N GLU A 160 20.49 2.89 8.96
CA GLU A 160 20.08 4.13 8.30
C GLU A 160 20.33 5.35 9.21
N PRO A 161 20.89 6.45 8.67
CA PRO A 161 21.32 7.59 9.48
C PRO A 161 20.14 8.41 10.04
N ASN A 162 18.95 8.31 9.44
CA ASN A 162 17.78 9.12 9.80
C ASN A 162 16.48 8.27 9.75
N PRO A 163 16.32 7.29 10.65
CA PRO A 163 15.09 6.51 10.71
C PRO A 163 13.90 7.38 11.07
N VAL A 164 12.71 6.95 10.63
CA VAL A 164 11.47 7.66 10.94
C VAL A 164 11.12 7.54 12.41
N LYS A 165 10.54 8.60 12.98
CA LYS A 165 9.97 8.56 14.34
C LYS A 165 8.48 8.32 14.22
N VAL A 166 8.04 7.15 14.65
CA VAL A 166 6.66 6.67 14.49
C VAL A 166 6.01 6.49 15.84
N ASN A 167 4.72 6.83 15.94
CA ASN A 167 3.88 6.45 17.07
C ASN A 167 2.65 5.73 16.49
N TRP A 168 2.53 4.44 16.78
CA TRP A 168 1.53 3.58 16.18
C TRP A 168 0.15 3.69 16.85
N ASN A 169 0.05 4.28 18.04
CA ASN A 169 -1.18 4.39 18.83
C ASN A 169 -1.97 3.06 18.91
N CYS A 170 -1.24 1.95 18.95
CA CYS A 170 -1.76 0.59 19.12
C CYS A 170 -1.85 0.23 20.59
#